data_AF-A0A376RQ99-F1
#
_entry.id   AF-A0A376RQ99-F1
#
_cell.length_a   1.000
_cell.length_b   1.000
_cell.length_c   1.000
_cell.angle_alpha   90.00
_cell.angle_beta   90.00
_cell.angle_gamma   90.00
#
_symmetry.space_group_name_H-M   'P 1'
#
loop_
_entity.id
_entity.type
_entity.pdbx_description
1 polymer ?
#
loop_
_entity_poly.entity_id
_entity_poly.type
_entity_poly.pdbx_seq_one_letter_code
_entity_poly.pdbx_strand_id
1 'polypeptide(L)'
;MSAITLRKALGVLAKSSSFSVTTVTHRQKDEFDQLKEQLFVKQEIETELQRYLDVAKPGEIIFLCGSSGDGKSEILTRCKSNPRYQQRFSFHLDATHSFAPRQSAIDALNDLFSNHHQYSSPLLIGINTGMLANFAREGAECHLAIRTAIDSFLSADQEESRPYRSGHCSFFDFEHYPKFQFNEKKQYSSFIKTLLDNLTRNDDSNLFQFIFRHDETVNPELKEVANYKLLCLPGVQDVLITQLFKARLIKDQFVTTRTLLDFLHHLLMGPGYLFDNLFTGAENDLIKKVSDFDPARLHTYEIDQFILRYELGLVDPELDDFLAALAPLHIRFDRQCVNPGDAASLIRLFWLLQDESLGNNYHQKFSVFFNESLFEHYSEIWHLHKNYIADSEQKKALNRFYTSELIAGIQRYANRKAPELSMQKEEFFLGEYGGVK
;
A
#
# COMPACT_ATOMS: atom_id res chain seq x y z
N MET A 1 -33.85 6.40 13.90
CA MET A 1 -32.48 6.77 13.48
C MET A 1 -32.48 6.73 11.97
N SER A 2 -32.05 7.79 11.27
CA SER A 2 -31.95 7.72 9.80
C SER A 2 -30.90 6.66 9.47
N ALA A 3 -31.26 5.63 8.70
CA ALA A 3 -30.30 4.61 8.28
C ALA A 3 -29.10 5.27 7.58
N ILE A 4 -27.89 4.95 8.04
CA ILE A 4 -26.65 5.40 7.38
C ILE A 4 -26.62 4.75 5.99
N THR A 5 -26.38 5.56 4.96
CA THR A 5 -26.17 5.06 3.59
C THR A 5 -24.74 4.55 3.43
N LEU A 6 -24.53 3.63 2.48
CA LEU A 6 -23.22 3.08 2.14
C LEU A 6 -22.20 4.18 1.84
N ARG A 7 -22.62 5.20 1.07
CA ARG A 7 -21.80 6.39 0.79
C ARG A 7 -21.30 7.10 2.06
N LYS A 8 -22.16 7.25 3.06
CA LYS A 8 -21.76 7.87 4.34
C LYS A 8 -20.85 6.94 5.12
N ALA A 9 -21.16 5.65 5.19
CA ALA A 9 -20.36 4.65 5.89
C ALA A 9 -18.93 4.58 5.33
N LEU A 10 -18.78 4.51 4.00
CA LEU A 10 -17.49 4.49 3.32
C LEU A 10 -16.70 5.80 3.49
N GLY A 11 -17.35 6.90 3.87
CA GLY A 11 -16.70 8.18 4.15
C GLY A 11 -15.66 8.14 5.28
N VAL A 12 -15.66 7.11 6.14
CA VAL A 12 -14.61 6.92 7.16
C VAL A 12 -13.24 6.59 6.54
N LEU A 13 -13.22 6.11 5.29
CA LEU A 13 -12.01 5.75 4.55
C LEU A 13 -11.29 6.99 3.96
N ALA A 14 -12.02 8.10 3.75
CA ALA A 14 -11.49 9.27 3.06
C ALA A 14 -10.37 9.96 3.84
N LYS A 15 -9.32 10.43 3.16
CA LYS A 15 -8.22 11.20 3.78
C LYS A 15 -8.70 12.47 4.49
N SER A 16 -9.74 13.13 3.97
CA SER A 16 -10.34 14.33 4.55
C SER A 16 -11.27 14.06 5.73
N SER A 17 -11.55 12.79 6.03
CA SER A 17 -12.42 12.41 7.13
C SER A 17 -11.82 12.82 8.47
N SER A 18 -12.65 13.27 9.42
CA SER A 18 -12.22 13.50 10.81
C SER A 18 -11.70 12.23 11.48
N PHE A 19 -11.99 11.07 10.91
CA PHE A 19 -11.54 9.76 11.33
C PHE A 19 -10.14 9.39 10.83
N SER A 20 -9.60 10.13 9.85
CA SER A 20 -8.31 9.83 9.20
C SER A 20 -7.10 10.16 10.08
N VAL A 21 -7.28 11.01 11.09
CA VAL A 21 -6.26 11.36 12.10
C VAL A 21 -6.85 11.15 13.48
N THR A 22 -6.16 10.36 14.30
CA THR A 22 -6.60 10.11 15.68
C THR A 22 -6.02 11.15 16.61
N THR A 23 -6.91 11.97 17.15
CA THR A 23 -6.63 12.91 18.23
C THR A 23 -7.40 12.48 19.48
N VAL A 24 -6.93 12.90 20.65
CA VAL A 24 -7.65 12.67 21.91
C VAL A 24 -8.92 13.51 21.87
N THR A 25 -10.06 12.87 21.59
CA THR A 25 -11.37 13.52 21.53
C THR A 25 -12.25 13.04 22.67
N HIS A 26 -13.02 13.94 23.26
CA HIS A 26 -13.98 13.65 24.34
C HIS A 26 -15.42 13.44 23.81
N ARG A 27 -15.58 13.20 22.50
CA ARG A 27 -16.90 12.99 21.90
C ARG A 27 -17.46 11.62 22.27
N GLN A 28 -18.79 11.52 22.37
CA GLN A 28 -19.43 10.21 22.50
C GLN A 28 -19.20 9.40 21.23
N LYS A 29 -18.91 8.10 21.41
CA LYS A 29 -18.71 7.18 20.29
C LYS A 29 -20.02 7.02 19.49
N ASP A 30 -19.92 7.09 18.18
CA ASP A 30 -21.03 6.93 17.25
C ASP A 30 -20.85 5.70 16.33
N GLU A 31 -21.78 5.50 15.40
CA GLU A 31 -21.74 4.39 14.43
C GLU A 31 -20.50 4.46 13.51
N PHE A 32 -19.94 5.66 13.27
CA PHE A 32 -18.72 5.82 12.48
C PHE A 32 -17.45 5.41 13.24
N ASP A 33 -17.43 5.55 14.57
CA ASP A 33 -16.37 4.96 15.40
C ASP A 33 -16.40 3.43 15.30
N GLN A 34 -17.58 2.82 15.27
CA GLN A 34 -17.71 1.36 15.08
C GLN A 34 -17.20 0.93 13.71
N LEU A 35 -17.56 1.64 12.64
CA LEU A 35 -17.04 1.40 11.28
C LEU A 35 -15.50 1.51 11.24
N LYS A 36 -14.93 2.53 11.90
CA LYS A 36 -13.48 2.68 12.00
C LYS A 36 -12.81 1.55 12.80
N GLU A 37 -13.39 1.17 13.94
CA GLU A 37 -12.90 0.06 14.76
C GLU A 37 -12.92 -1.26 13.97
N GLN A 38 -13.93 -1.48 13.13
CA GLN A 38 -14.02 -2.67 12.30
C GLN A 38 -12.90 -2.77 11.26
N LEU A 39 -12.45 -1.64 10.72
CA LEU A 39 -11.32 -1.58 9.77
C LEU A 39 -9.96 -1.80 10.44
N PHE A 40 -9.91 -1.91 11.76
CA PHE A 40 -8.66 -2.07 12.48
C PHE A 40 -7.96 -3.39 12.11
N VAL A 41 -6.71 -3.27 11.69
CA VAL A 41 -5.80 -4.40 11.50
C VAL A 41 -4.58 -4.17 12.40
N LYS A 42 -4.37 -5.09 13.34
CA LYS A 42 -3.21 -5.03 14.24
C LYS A 42 -1.94 -5.29 13.44
N GLN A 43 -1.05 -4.31 13.40
CA GLN A 43 0.22 -4.41 12.69
C GLN A 43 1.28 -5.14 13.54
N GLU A 44 2.26 -5.78 12.89
CA GLU A 44 3.34 -6.51 13.55
C GLU A 44 4.15 -5.60 14.49
N ILE A 45 4.48 -4.39 14.03
CA ILE A 45 5.16 -3.36 14.83
C ILE A 45 4.43 -3.05 16.15
N GLU A 46 3.10 -3.06 16.17
CA GLU A 46 2.33 -2.84 17.39
C GLU A 46 2.47 -4.01 18.36
N THR A 47 2.52 -5.24 17.84
CA THR A 47 2.70 -6.44 18.66
C THR A 47 4.10 -6.49 19.27
N GLU A 48 5.13 -6.18 18.48
CA GLU A 48 6.51 -6.12 18.98
C GLU A 48 6.72 -4.97 19.96
N LEU A 49 6.16 -3.79 19.67
CA LEU A 49 6.18 -2.66 20.59
C LEU A 49 5.55 -3.04 21.93
N GLN A 50 4.36 -3.66 21.94
CA GLN A 50 3.70 -4.08 23.18
C GLN A 50 4.56 -5.06 23.99
N ARG A 51 5.20 -6.04 23.34
CA ARG A 51 6.15 -6.95 24.01
C ARG A 51 7.34 -6.19 24.59
N TYR A 52 7.83 -5.16 23.91
CA TYR A 52 8.93 -4.34 24.38
C TYR A 52 8.55 -3.44 25.56
N LEU A 53 7.38 -2.82 25.53
CA LEU A 53 6.86 -2.00 26.62
C LEU A 53 6.76 -2.78 27.93
N ASP A 54 6.59 -4.10 27.87
CA ASP A 54 6.56 -4.94 29.08
C ASP A 54 7.92 -5.00 29.79
N VAL A 55 9.03 -4.94 29.03
CA VAL A 55 10.40 -5.09 29.54
C VAL A 55 11.20 -3.78 29.62
N ALA A 56 10.65 -2.66 29.14
CA ALA A 56 11.34 -1.37 29.10
C ALA A 56 11.73 -0.85 30.50
N LYS A 57 12.96 -0.33 30.63
CA LYS A 57 13.50 0.15 31.91
C LYS A 57 13.23 1.65 32.10
N PRO A 58 13.21 2.14 33.36
CA PRO A 58 13.16 3.57 33.65
C PRO A 58 14.25 4.35 32.90
N GLY A 59 13.94 5.58 32.50
CA GLY A 59 14.83 6.45 31.74
C GLY A 59 14.97 6.12 30.25
N GLU A 60 14.46 4.99 29.75
CA GLU A 60 14.49 4.69 28.31
C GLU A 60 13.60 5.63 27.49
N ILE A 61 14.03 5.92 26.26
CA ILE A 61 13.25 6.65 25.26
C ILE A 61 12.97 5.70 24.10
N ILE A 62 11.69 5.50 23.82
CA ILE A 62 11.18 4.57 22.81
C ILE A 62 10.58 5.40 21.69
N PHE A 63 11.21 5.36 20.53
CA PHE A 63 10.79 6.06 19.33
C PHE A 63 9.95 5.14 18.47
N LEU A 64 8.73 5.55 18.17
CA LEU A 64 7.90 4.99 17.10
C LEU A 64 8.05 5.90 15.87
N CYS A 65 8.94 5.50 14.97
CA CYS A 65 9.37 6.23 13.77
C CYS A 65 8.57 5.78 12.55
N GLY A 66 8.27 6.70 11.64
CA GLY A 66 7.65 6.35 10.36
C GLY A 66 7.07 7.56 9.64
N SER A 67 6.49 7.34 8.46
CA SER A 67 5.92 8.41 7.64
C SER A 67 4.56 8.90 8.13
N SER A 68 4.12 10.05 7.62
CA SER A 68 2.79 10.60 7.91
C SER A 68 1.70 9.68 7.36
N GLY A 69 0.85 9.13 8.23
CA GLY A 69 -0.25 8.23 7.85
C GLY A 69 -0.01 6.73 8.10
N ASP A 70 1.11 6.33 8.70
CA ASP A 70 1.39 4.91 9.03
C ASP A 70 0.60 4.38 10.25
N GLY A 71 -0.05 5.27 11.01
CA GLY A 71 -0.82 4.89 12.19
C GLY A 71 -0.06 5.01 13.52
N LYS A 72 1.03 5.79 13.58
CA LYS A 72 1.77 6.08 14.83
C LYS A 72 0.84 6.55 15.96
N SER A 73 0.07 7.62 15.72
CA SER A 73 -0.83 8.21 16.72
C SER A 73 -1.93 7.25 17.17
N GLU A 74 -2.34 6.34 16.28
CA GLU A 74 -3.33 5.32 16.53
C GLU A 74 -2.78 4.23 17.49
N ILE A 75 -1.58 3.73 17.24
CA ILE A 75 -0.87 2.81 18.15
C ILE A 75 -0.62 3.46 19.52
N LEU A 76 -0.16 4.71 19.53
CA LEU A 76 0.12 5.43 20.78
C LEU A 76 -1.13 5.69 21.60
N THR A 77 -2.24 6.06 20.96
CA THR A 77 -3.52 6.27 21.64
C THR A 77 -3.98 4.98 22.30
N ARG A 78 -3.93 3.84 21.60
CA ARG A 78 -4.26 2.52 22.19
C ARG A 78 -3.34 2.15 23.35
N CYS A 79 -2.03 2.38 23.21
CA CYS A 79 -1.09 2.12 24.30
C CYS A 79 -1.40 3.01 25.51
N LYS A 80 -1.70 4.29 25.30
CA LYS A 80 -2.07 5.25 26.35
C LYS A 80 -3.41 4.91 27.02
N SER A 81 -4.38 4.38 26.27
CA SER A 81 -5.67 3.93 26.79
C SER A 81 -5.59 2.61 27.57
N ASN A 82 -4.50 1.85 27.43
CA ASN A 82 -4.28 0.65 28.22
C ASN A 82 -3.81 1.01 29.64
N PRO A 83 -4.56 0.68 30.71
CA PRO A 83 -4.22 1.05 32.08
C PRO A 83 -2.82 0.58 32.51
N ARG A 84 -2.35 -0.55 31.97
CA ARG A 84 -1.03 -1.12 32.25
C ARG A 84 0.11 -0.19 31.84
N TYR A 85 -0.05 0.52 30.71
CA TYR A 85 0.99 1.41 30.19
C TYR A 85 0.76 2.86 30.60
N GLN A 86 -0.50 3.28 30.76
CA GLN A 86 -0.87 4.64 31.16
C GLN A 86 -0.17 5.10 32.45
N GLN A 87 0.00 4.21 33.42
CA GLN A 87 0.63 4.52 34.71
C GLN A 87 2.16 4.40 34.68
N ARG A 88 2.72 3.66 33.72
CA ARG A 88 4.14 3.32 33.66
C ARG A 88 4.93 4.20 32.69
N PHE A 89 4.29 4.72 31.64
CA PHE A 89 4.95 5.43 30.55
C PHE A 89 4.49 6.88 30.43
N SER A 90 5.42 7.75 30.05
CA SER A 90 5.11 9.08 29.53
C SER A 90 4.87 8.96 28.03
N PHE A 91 3.76 9.51 27.53
CA PHE A 91 3.41 9.46 26.11
C PHE A 91 3.50 10.82 25.46
N HIS A 92 4.16 10.90 24.30
CA HIS A 92 4.16 12.08 23.46
C HIS A 92 3.64 11.73 22.07
N LEU A 93 2.39 12.14 21.79
CA LEU A 93 1.75 11.92 20.51
C LEU A 93 2.17 13.00 19.54
N ASP A 94 2.69 12.57 18.39
CA ASP A 94 2.98 13.42 17.24
C ASP A 94 3.85 14.63 17.56
N ALA A 95 5.15 14.38 17.73
CA ALA A 95 6.16 15.36 18.13
C ALA A 95 6.40 16.51 17.12
N THR A 96 5.54 16.65 16.10
CA THR A 96 5.62 17.68 15.07
C THR A 96 4.64 18.83 15.30
N HIS A 97 3.72 18.71 16.26
CA HIS A 97 2.80 19.79 16.61
C HIS A 97 3.35 20.62 17.77
N SER A 98 3.74 21.86 17.48
CA SER A 98 4.07 22.85 18.50
C SER A 98 2.83 23.21 19.30
N PHE A 99 2.88 23.06 20.63
CA PHE A 99 1.77 23.45 21.50
C PHE A 99 1.65 24.98 21.65
N ALA A 100 2.66 25.75 21.22
CA ALA A 100 2.69 27.21 21.26
C ALA A 100 2.88 27.84 19.86
N PRO A 101 2.28 29.02 19.56
CA PRO A 101 2.31 29.65 18.23
C PRO A 101 3.69 30.06 17.67
N ARG A 102 4.75 30.01 18.49
CA ARG A 102 6.10 30.44 18.13
C ARG A 102 7.19 29.40 18.41
N GLN A 103 6.82 28.23 18.92
CA GLN A 103 7.78 27.18 19.26
C GLN A 103 8.03 26.31 18.04
N SER A 104 9.28 26.07 17.67
CA SER A 104 9.57 25.10 16.60
C SER A 104 9.38 23.67 17.11
N ALA A 105 9.19 22.71 16.20
CA ALA A 105 9.15 21.29 16.59
C ALA A 105 10.47 20.82 17.24
N ILE A 106 11.60 21.40 16.84
CA ILE A 106 12.90 21.14 17.46
C ILE A 106 12.94 21.67 18.90
N ASP A 107 12.41 22.87 19.15
CA ASP A 107 12.32 23.43 20.51
C ASP A 107 11.42 22.58 21.41
N ALA A 108 10.29 22.11 20.88
CA ALA A 108 9.40 21.21 21.63
C ALA A 108 10.08 19.88 22.00
N LEU A 109 10.89 19.33 21.09
CA LEU A 109 11.71 18.14 21.36
C LEU A 109 12.82 18.43 22.38
N ASN A 110 13.50 19.57 22.29
CA ASN A 110 14.50 20.00 23.27
C ASN A 110 13.90 20.09 24.67
N ASP A 111 12.71 20.69 24.81
CA ASP A 111 12.00 20.78 26.08
C ASP A 111 11.58 19.40 26.59
N LEU A 112 11.06 18.55 25.70
CA LEU A 112 10.65 17.19 26.05
C LEU A 112 11.81 16.37 26.61
N PHE A 113 12.97 16.39 25.96
CA PHE A 113 14.13 15.64 26.40
C PHE A 113 14.81 16.27 27.61
N SER A 114 14.75 17.61 27.77
CA SER A 114 15.30 18.28 28.96
C SER A 114 14.54 17.88 30.23
N ASN A 115 13.24 17.60 30.12
CA ASN A 115 12.40 17.14 31.21
C ASN A 115 12.48 15.62 31.46
N HIS A 116 13.22 14.88 30.63
CA HIS A 116 13.37 13.43 30.75
C HIS A 116 14.71 13.07 31.40
N HIS A 117 14.68 12.31 32.47
CA HIS A 117 15.86 11.96 33.27
C HIS A 117 15.97 10.44 33.43
N GLN A 118 17.14 9.98 33.91
CA GLN A 118 17.45 8.56 34.04
C GLN A 118 16.51 7.78 34.99
N TYR A 119 15.83 8.48 35.90
CA TYR A 119 14.85 7.91 36.83
C TYR A 119 13.39 8.19 36.41
N SER A 120 13.17 8.89 35.31
CA SER A 120 11.83 9.15 34.79
C SER A 120 11.16 7.86 34.33
N SER A 121 9.83 7.86 34.31
CA SER A 121 9.06 6.86 33.56
C SER A 121 9.58 6.79 32.12
N PRO A 122 9.70 5.60 31.51
CA PRO A 122 10.13 5.51 30.14
C PRO A 122 9.21 6.34 29.23
N LEU A 123 9.82 7.01 28.25
CA LEU A 123 9.14 7.92 27.34
C LEU A 123 8.85 7.21 26.02
N LEU A 124 7.58 7.15 25.61
CA LEU A 124 7.17 6.64 24.31
C LEU A 124 6.73 7.81 23.41
N ILE A 125 7.44 8.01 22.30
CA ILE A 125 7.26 9.14 21.39
C ILE A 125 6.93 8.66 19.98
N GLY A 126 5.89 9.25 19.37
CA GLY A 126 5.59 9.09 17.95
C GLY A 126 6.16 10.24 17.16
N ILE A 127 7.03 9.95 16.19
CA ILE A 127 7.74 10.99 15.44
C ILE A 127 7.92 10.59 13.98
N ASN A 128 7.97 11.58 13.11
CA ASN A 128 8.33 11.39 11.71
C ASN A 128 9.85 11.19 11.57
N THR A 129 10.29 10.20 10.80
CA THR A 129 11.72 9.93 10.52
C THR A 129 12.44 11.18 9.99
N GLY A 130 11.79 12.00 9.15
CA GLY A 130 12.37 13.27 8.71
C GLY A 130 12.59 14.29 9.84
N MET A 131 11.71 14.31 10.84
CA MET A 131 11.86 15.18 12.00
C MET A 131 12.93 14.70 12.98
N LEU A 132 13.14 13.38 13.06
CA LEU A 132 14.30 12.81 13.77
C LEU A 132 15.61 13.28 13.12
N ALA A 133 15.70 13.23 11.80
CA ALA A 133 16.87 13.70 11.07
C ALA A 133 17.14 15.20 11.30
N ASN A 134 16.09 16.03 11.36
CA ASN A 134 16.22 17.44 11.69
C ASN A 134 16.72 17.63 13.13
N PHE A 135 16.17 16.90 14.11
CA PHE A 135 16.60 16.98 15.51
C PHE A 135 18.04 16.52 15.71
N ALA A 136 18.49 15.49 14.98
CA ALA A 136 19.87 15.03 15.05
C ALA A 136 20.87 16.14 14.61
N ARG A 137 20.49 17.01 13.68
CA ARG A 137 21.32 18.13 13.20
C ARG A 137 21.17 19.40 14.03
N GLU A 138 19.95 19.75 14.42
CA GLU A 138 19.60 21.08 14.97
C GLU A 138 19.27 21.06 16.47
N GLY A 139 19.14 19.88 17.09
CA GLY A 139 18.84 19.74 18.52
C GLY A 139 19.92 20.37 19.41
N ALA A 140 19.54 20.81 20.61
CA ALA A 140 20.46 21.47 21.53
C ALA A 140 21.64 20.56 21.91
N GLU A 141 22.82 21.14 22.15
CA GLU A 141 24.04 20.39 22.48
C GLU A 141 23.92 19.58 23.78
N CYS A 142 23.06 20.00 24.71
CA CYS A 142 22.77 19.23 25.93
C CYS A 142 22.19 17.84 25.64
N HIS A 143 21.61 17.62 24.45
CA HIS A 143 21.03 16.36 24.00
C HIS A 143 21.95 15.56 23.08
N LEU A 144 23.27 15.80 23.11
CA LEU A 144 24.25 15.15 22.23
C LEU A 144 24.15 13.62 22.22
N ALA A 145 23.89 12.98 23.36
CA ALA A 145 23.73 11.52 23.45
C ALA A 145 22.52 11.02 22.65
N ILE A 146 21.39 11.73 22.71
CA ILE A 146 20.17 11.41 21.95
C ILE A 146 20.40 11.67 20.47
N ARG A 147 21.02 12.81 20.11
CA ARG A 147 21.37 13.14 18.73
C ARG A 147 22.26 12.07 18.09
N THR A 148 23.30 11.64 18.82
CA THR A 148 24.22 10.58 18.38
C THR A 148 23.48 9.24 18.20
N ALA A 149 22.56 8.90 19.10
CA ALA A 149 21.74 7.70 18.98
C ALA A 149 20.82 7.73 17.74
N ILE A 150 20.25 8.89 17.43
CA ILE A 150 19.42 9.10 16.24
C ILE A 150 20.28 9.02 14.97
N ASP A 151 21.43 9.69 14.92
CA ASP A 151 22.34 9.62 13.76
C ASP A 151 22.81 8.19 13.51
N SER A 152 23.10 7.44 14.58
CA SER A 152 23.47 6.02 14.48
C SER A 152 22.32 5.18 13.92
N PHE A 153 21.08 5.45 14.33
CA PHE A 153 19.88 4.79 13.80
C PHE A 153 19.64 5.10 12.31
N LEU A 154 19.84 6.36 11.89
CA LEU A 154 19.66 6.80 10.50
C LEU A 154 20.77 6.31 9.56
N SER A 155 21.95 6.01 10.10
CA SER A 155 23.13 5.60 9.33
C SER A 155 23.40 4.09 9.36
N ALA A 156 22.75 3.34 10.25
CA ALA A 156 22.95 1.91 10.36
C ALA A 156 22.38 1.18 9.13
N ASP A 157 23.13 0.22 8.58
CA ASP A 157 22.57 -0.80 7.69
C ASP A 157 21.69 -1.72 8.54
N GLN A 158 20.37 -1.58 8.38
CA GLN A 158 19.38 -1.97 9.39
C GLN A 158 19.01 -3.47 9.38
N GLU A 159 19.97 -4.37 9.11
CA GLU A 159 19.69 -5.81 9.01
C GLU A 159 19.76 -6.59 10.34
N GLU A 160 20.40 -6.07 11.40
CA GLU A 160 20.84 -6.94 12.51
C GLU A 160 20.01 -6.92 13.81
N SER A 161 19.10 -5.97 14.06
CA SER A 161 18.20 -6.08 15.23
C SER A 161 16.97 -5.17 15.18
N ARG A 162 15.78 -5.73 15.49
CA ARG A 162 14.52 -5.00 15.68
C ARG A 162 14.04 -5.17 17.13
N PRO A 163 13.72 -4.09 17.86
CA PRO A 163 13.99 -2.68 17.52
C PRO A 163 15.50 -2.38 17.50
N TYR A 164 15.90 -1.36 16.72
CA TYR A 164 17.27 -0.85 16.77
C TYR A 164 17.51 -0.17 18.12
N ARG A 165 18.65 -0.43 18.76
CA ARG A 165 18.97 0.12 20.08
C ARG A 165 20.30 0.84 20.07
N SER A 166 20.31 2.04 20.65
CA SER A 166 21.52 2.81 20.87
C SER A 166 21.42 3.52 22.23
N GLY A 167 22.25 3.09 23.18
CA GLY A 167 22.21 3.57 24.56
C GLY A 167 20.84 3.36 25.22
N HIS A 168 20.23 4.44 25.70
CA HIS A 168 18.89 4.45 26.30
C HIS A 168 17.76 4.63 25.27
N CYS A 169 18.08 4.70 23.98
CA CYS A 169 17.11 4.90 22.91
C CYS A 169 16.81 3.58 22.19
N SER A 170 15.52 3.30 21.99
CA SER A 170 15.03 2.18 21.19
C SER A 170 14.15 2.69 20.06
N PHE A 171 14.38 2.22 18.84
CA PHE A 171 13.74 2.72 17.63
C PHE A 171 12.92 1.62 16.95
N PHE A 172 11.61 1.86 16.85
CA PHE A 172 10.64 1.06 16.10
C PHE A 172 10.27 1.82 14.85
N ASP A 173 10.84 1.43 13.71
CA ASP A 173 10.59 2.10 12.43
C ASP A 173 9.70 1.27 11.51
N PHE A 174 8.61 1.88 11.06
CA PHE A 174 7.65 1.29 10.13
C PHE A 174 8.27 0.77 8.83
N GLU A 175 9.41 1.32 8.37
CA GLU A 175 10.09 0.83 7.16
C GLU A 175 10.56 -0.63 7.31
N HIS A 176 10.84 -1.06 8.54
CA HIS A 176 11.19 -2.45 8.83
C HIS A 176 9.99 -3.41 8.82
N TYR A 177 8.77 -2.90 8.83
CA TYR A 177 7.55 -3.70 8.87
C TYR A 177 6.82 -3.53 7.54
N PRO A 178 7.40 -4.06 6.43
CA PRO A 178 6.83 -3.85 5.11
C PRO A 178 5.44 -4.47 5.05
N LYS A 179 4.49 -3.71 4.50
CA LYS A 179 3.12 -4.18 4.28
C LYS A 179 3.05 -5.24 3.18
N PHE A 180 4.10 -5.38 2.38
CA PHE A 180 4.20 -6.35 1.30
C PHE A 180 5.32 -7.36 1.55
N GLN A 181 5.08 -8.60 1.16
CA GLN A 181 6.05 -9.68 1.22
C GLN A 181 5.88 -10.56 -0.03
N PHE A 182 7.00 -11.00 -0.60
CA PHE A 182 6.97 -12.01 -1.65
C PHE A 182 6.44 -13.34 -1.11
N ASN A 183 5.49 -13.92 -1.82
CA ASN A 183 4.84 -15.18 -1.46
C ASN A 183 4.59 -16.00 -2.74
N GLU A 184 4.94 -17.28 -2.70
CA GLU A 184 4.76 -18.24 -3.81
C GLU A 184 3.29 -18.33 -4.28
N LYS A 185 2.34 -18.07 -3.39
CA LYS A 185 0.89 -18.08 -3.70
C LYS A 185 0.37 -16.76 -4.25
N LYS A 186 1.23 -15.82 -4.64
CA LYS A 186 0.88 -14.44 -5.08
C LYS A 186 0.06 -13.63 -4.06
N GLN A 187 0.08 -14.03 -2.80
CA GLN A 187 -0.57 -13.30 -1.70
C GLN A 187 0.43 -12.30 -1.11
N TYR A 188 0.56 -11.14 -1.76
CA TYR A 188 1.65 -10.20 -1.46
C TYR A 188 1.45 -9.37 -0.20
N SER A 189 0.26 -9.34 0.41
CA SER A 189 0.03 -8.58 1.64
C SER A 189 -1.09 -9.17 2.50
N SER A 190 -0.71 -9.75 3.64
CA SER A 190 -1.68 -10.18 4.67
C SER A 190 -2.40 -9.00 5.32
N PHE A 191 -1.71 -7.87 5.51
CA PHE A 191 -2.28 -6.65 6.07
C PHE A 191 -3.42 -6.10 5.20
N ILE A 192 -3.17 -5.91 3.89
CA ILE A 192 -4.19 -5.37 2.97
C ILE A 192 -5.32 -6.37 2.80
N LYS A 193 -5.02 -7.68 2.71
CA LYS A 193 -6.05 -8.71 2.60
C LYS A 193 -6.97 -8.73 3.82
N THR A 194 -6.41 -8.63 5.03
CA THR A 194 -7.20 -8.56 6.27
C THR A 194 -8.03 -7.28 6.33
N LEU A 195 -7.51 -6.15 5.86
CA LEU A 195 -8.27 -4.90 5.78
C LEU A 195 -9.45 -5.01 4.82
N LEU A 196 -9.24 -5.60 3.63
CA LEU A 196 -10.30 -5.83 2.65
C LEU A 196 -11.35 -6.81 3.17
N ASP A 197 -10.93 -7.88 3.85
CA ASP A 197 -11.84 -8.80 4.53
C ASP A 197 -12.66 -8.06 5.59
N ASN A 198 -12.04 -7.31 6.49
CA ASN A 198 -12.76 -6.49 7.48
C ASN A 198 -13.79 -5.52 6.87
N LEU A 199 -13.51 -5.02 5.66
CA LEU A 199 -14.43 -4.14 4.93
C LEU A 199 -15.58 -4.91 4.25
N THR A 200 -15.35 -6.13 3.74
CA THR A 200 -16.24 -6.82 2.79
C THR A 200 -16.77 -8.18 3.25
N ARG A 201 -16.30 -8.69 4.40
CA ARG A 201 -16.65 -10.01 4.91
C ARG A 201 -18.16 -10.18 5.00
N ASN A 202 -18.66 -11.25 4.38
CA ASN A 202 -20.08 -11.51 4.27
C ASN A 202 -20.65 -12.15 5.55
N ASP A 203 -20.68 -11.38 6.63
CA ASP A 203 -21.30 -11.78 7.88
C ASP A 203 -22.24 -10.69 8.42
N ASP A 204 -23.13 -11.06 9.34
CA ASP A 204 -24.11 -10.14 9.93
C ASP A 204 -23.50 -9.24 11.02
N SER A 205 -22.25 -9.50 11.43
CA SER A 205 -21.50 -8.67 12.37
C SER A 205 -20.79 -7.49 11.70
N ASN A 206 -20.62 -7.56 10.38
CA ASN A 206 -19.97 -6.57 9.55
C ASN A 206 -20.98 -5.46 9.23
N LEU A 207 -20.77 -4.31 9.85
CA LEU A 207 -21.66 -3.16 9.69
C LEU A 207 -21.64 -2.60 8.27
N PHE A 208 -20.50 -2.65 7.55
CA PHE A 208 -20.45 -2.28 6.13
C PHE A 208 -21.33 -3.19 5.28
N GLN A 209 -21.26 -4.50 5.51
CA GLN A 209 -22.05 -5.48 4.76
C GLN A 209 -23.55 -5.33 5.05
N PHE A 210 -23.91 -5.06 6.31
CA PHE A 210 -25.28 -4.78 6.68
C PHE A 210 -25.84 -3.54 5.96
N ILE A 211 -25.09 -2.44 5.95
CA ILE A 211 -25.46 -1.20 5.25
C ILE A 211 -25.52 -1.42 3.74
N PHE A 212 -24.55 -2.14 3.17
CA PHE A 212 -24.51 -2.47 1.75
C PHE A 212 -25.75 -3.26 1.32
N ARG A 213 -26.13 -4.34 2.03
CA ARG A 213 -27.31 -5.16 1.68
C ARG A 213 -28.58 -4.32 1.66
N HIS A 214 -28.73 -3.39 2.59
CA HIS A 214 -29.86 -2.46 2.60
C HIS A 214 -29.83 -1.56 1.35
N ASP A 215 -28.72 -0.87 1.10
CA ASP A 215 -28.61 0.04 -0.05
C ASP A 215 -28.69 -0.66 -1.40
N GLU A 216 -28.23 -1.91 -1.50
CA GLU A 216 -28.38 -2.74 -2.70
C GLU A 216 -29.86 -3.00 -3.03
N THR A 217 -30.71 -3.19 -2.02
CA THR A 217 -32.16 -3.40 -2.24
C THR A 217 -32.89 -2.11 -2.60
N VAL A 218 -32.47 -0.98 -2.03
CA VAL A 218 -33.16 0.31 -2.21
C VAL A 218 -32.68 1.05 -3.46
N ASN A 219 -31.38 1.02 -3.73
CA ASN A 219 -30.73 1.78 -4.80
C ASN A 219 -29.68 0.94 -5.56
N PRO A 220 -30.07 -0.16 -6.23
CA PRO A 220 -29.13 -1.05 -6.94
C PRO A 220 -28.37 -0.36 -8.08
N GLU A 221 -28.93 0.71 -8.65
CA GLU A 221 -28.34 1.45 -9.78
C GLU A 221 -27.17 2.37 -9.34
N LEU A 222 -26.88 2.48 -8.04
CA LEU A 222 -25.76 3.29 -7.57
C LEU A 222 -24.42 2.62 -7.86
N LYS A 223 -23.48 3.36 -8.43
CA LYS A 223 -22.13 2.87 -8.74
C LYS A 223 -21.38 2.41 -7.50
N GLU A 224 -21.55 3.08 -6.35
CA GLU A 224 -20.95 2.65 -5.09
C GLU A 224 -21.40 1.24 -4.66
N VAL A 225 -22.63 0.83 -4.98
CA VAL A 225 -23.14 -0.52 -4.71
C VAL A 225 -22.45 -1.52 -5.63
N ALA A 226 -22.37 -1.24 -6.94
CA ALA A 226 -21.64 -2.08 -7.89
C ALA A 226 -20.15 -2.22 -7.51
N ASN A 227 -19.51 -1.11 -7.14
CA ASN A 227 -18.10 -1.07 -6.77
C ASN A 227 -17.81 -1.85 -5.49
N TYR A 228 -18.66 -1.70 -4.47
CA TYR A 228 -18.55 -2.47 -3.24
C TYR A 228 -18.76 -3.97 -3.50
N LYS A 229 -19.76 -4.32 -4.32
CA LYS A 229 -20.03 -5.71 -4.71
C LYS A 229 -18.87 -6.36 -5.48
N LEU A 230 -18.21 -5.61 -6.37
CA LEU A 230 -16.98 -6.04 -7.02
C LEU A 230 -15.84 -6.26 -6.00
N LEU A 231 -15.68 -5.35 -5.04
CA LEU A 231 -14.64 -5.47 -4.02
C LEU A 231 -14.83 -6.69 -3.09
N CYS A 232 -16.07 -7.18 -2.93
CA CYS A 232 -16.36 -8.41 -2.18
C CYS A 232 -15.83 -9.68 -2.86
N LEU A 233 -15.45 -9.63 -4.14
CA LEU A 233 -14.92 -10.78 -4.87
C LEU A 233 -13.45 -11.03 -4.48
N PRO A 234 -13.07 -12.24 -4.01
CA PRO A 234 -11.72 -12.52 -3.55
C PRO A 234 -10.63 -12.31 -4.61
N GLY A 235 -10.88 -12.69 -5.86
CA GLY A 235 -9.97 -12.49 -6.99
C GLY A 235 -9.75 -11.03 -7.31
N VAL A 236 -10.81 -10.20 -7.24
CA VAL A 236 -10.69 -8.74 -7.38
C VAL A 236 -9.75 -8.16 -6.33
N GLN A 237 -9.87 -8.61 -5.07
CA GLN A 237 -8.98 -8.17 -4.00
C GLN A 237 -7.52 -8.57 -4.24
N ASP A 238 -7.29 -9.79 -4.73
CA ASP A 238 -5.93 -10.31 -4.99
C ASP A 238 -5.27 -9.58 -6.16
N VAL A 239 -6.04 -9.25 -7.20
CA VAL A 239 -5.62 -8.40 -8.31
C VAL A 239 -5.24 -6.99 -7.83
N LEU A 240 -6.05 -6.37 -6.96
CA LEU A 240 -5.74 -5.06 -6.37
C LEU A 240 -4.47 -5.09 -5.51
N ILE A 241 -4.30 -6.11 -4.67
CA ILE A 241 -3.09 -6.30 -3.85
C ILE A 241 -1.86 -6.44 -4.74
N THR A 242 -1.97 -7.21 -5.81
CA THR A 242 -0.89 -7.40 -6.80
C THR A 242 -0.50 -6.07 -7.46
N GLN A 243 -1.48 -5.24 -7.83
CA GLN A 243 -1.18 -3.94 -8.42
C GLN A 243 -0.53 -2.95 -7.45
N LEU A 244 -1.00 -2.90 -6.20
CA LEU A 244 -0.35 -2.07 -5.19
C LEU A 244 1.08 -2.54 -4.92
N PHE A 245 1.32 -3.85 -4.96
CA PHE A 245 2.66 -4.41 -4.82
C PHE A 245 3.56 -4.06 -6.00
N LYS A 246 3.06 -4.11 -7.24
CA LYS A 246 3.78 -3.64 -8.44
C LYS A 246 4.14 -2.17 -8.37
N ALA A 247 3.20 -1.32 -7.94
CA ALA A 247 3.48 0.10 -7.72
C ALA A 247 4.59 0.30 -6.68
N ARG A 248 4.59 -0.49 -5.59
CA ARG A 248 5.69 -0.48 -4.62
C ARG A 248 7.02 -0.93 -5.23
N LEU A 249 7.04 -2.02 -5.99
CA LEU A 249 8.25 -2.62 -6.53
C LEU A 249 8.89 -1.79 -7.66
N ILE A 250 8.08 -1.33 -8.61
CA ILE A 250 8.55 -0.70 -9.86
C ILE A 250 8.71 0.82 -9.70
N LYS A 251 7.86 1.47 -8.90
CA LYS A 251 7.82 2.93 -8.75
C LYS A 251 8.31 3.41 -7.39
N ASP A 252 8.80 2.51 -6.53
CA ASP A 252 9.16 2.77 -5.13
C ASP A 252 8.03 3.46 -4.33
N GLN A 253 6.77 3.21 -4.71
CA GLN A 253 5.63 3.89 -4.10
C GLN A 253 5.35 3.32 -2.72
N PHE A 254 5.59 4.10 -1.67
CA PHE A 254 5.20 3.74 -0.31
C PHE A 254 3.68 3.75 -0.14
N VAL A 255 3.17 2.74 0.57
CA VAL A 255 1.74 2.60 0.89
C VAL A 255 1.59 2.74 2.40
N THR A 256 1.20 3.94 2.86
CA THR A 256 0.80 4.16 4.26
C THR A 256 -0.64 3.70 4.48
N THR A 257 -1.03 3.47 5.74
CA THR A 257 -2.42 3.08 6.07
C THR A 257 -3.42 4.13 5.59
N ARG A 258 -3.11 5.42 5.79
CA ARG A 258 -3.96 6.52 5.32
C ARG A 258 -4.10 6.55 3.80
N THR A 259 -3.00 6.42 3.06
CA THR A 259 -3.05 6.42 1.58
C THR A 259 -3.80 5.21 1.04
N LEU A 260 -3.71 4.07 1.72
CA LEU A 260 -4.45 2.86 1.37
C LEU A 260 -5.97 3.03 1.57
N LEU A 261 -6.39 3.54 2.73
CA LEU A 261 -7.81 3.79 2.99
C LEU A 261 -8.38 4.80 2.00
N ASP A 262 -7.64 5.87 1.72
CA ASP A 262 -8.04 6.87 0.73
C ASP A 262 -8.12 6.30 -0.69
N PHE A 263 -7.22 5.38 -1.04
CA PHE A 263 -7.27 4.64 -2.30
C PHE A 263 -8.54 3.78 -2.38
N LEU A 264 -8.89 3.02 -1.34
CA LEU A 264 -10.13 2.24 -1.31
C LEU A 264 -11.37 3.15 -1.38
N HIS A 265 -11.35 4.28 -0.69
CA HIS A 265 -12.39 5.30 -0.79
C HIS A 265 -12.57 5.78 -2.24
N HIS A 266 -11.48 6.13 -2.93
CA HIS A 266 -11.52 6.55 -4.33
C HIS A 266 -12.04 5.45 -5.26
N LEU A 267 -11.61 4.21 -5.07
CA LEU A 267 -12.09 3.08 -5.86
C LEU A 267 -13.61 2.90 -5.76
N LEU A 268 -14.15 3.01 -4.55
CA LEU A 268 -15.56 2.78 -4.27
C LEU A 268 -16.44 3.98 -4.61
N MET A 269 -15.98 5.19 -4.29
CA MET A 269 -16.77 6.43 -4.36
C MET A 269 -16.45 7.30 -5.57
N GLY A 270 -15.51 6.88 -6.42
CA GLY A 270 -15.16 7.58 -7.65
C GLY A 270 -16.33 7.67 -8.64
N PRO A 271 -16.21 8.53 -9.66
CA PRO A 271 -17.30 8.80 -10.62
C PRO A 271 -17.63 7.61 -11.53
N GLY A 272 -16.69 6.68 -11.72
CA GLY A 272 -16.82 5.49 -12.56
C GLY A 272 -17.06 4.21 -11.74
N TYR A 273 -16.97 3.08 -12.44
CA TYR A 273 -16.88 1.78 -11.79
C TYR A 273 -15.48 1.53 -11.22
N LEU A 274 -15.35 0.57 -10.30
CA LEU A 274 -14.09 0.27 -9.59
C LEU A 274 -12.92 0.08 -10.56
N PHE A 275 -13.12 -0.69 -11.63
CA PHE A 275 -12.10 -0.96 -12.64
C PHE A 275 -11.66 0.28 -13.42
N ASP A 276 -12.53 1.29 -13.56
CA ASP A 276 -12.16 2.57 -14.17
C ASP A 276 -11.51 3.50 -13.16
N ASN A 277 -12.09 3.62 -11.97
CA ASN A 277 -11.57 4.46 -10.88
C ASN A 277 -10.13 4.09 -10.51
N LEU A 278 -9.73 2.83 -10.70
CA LEU A 278 -8.37 2.33 -10.48
C LEU A 278 -7.33 3.02 -11.37
N PHE A 279 -7.71 3.40 -12.59
CA PHE A 279 -6.79 4.00 -13.58
C PHE A 279 -7.15 5.44 -13.94
N THR A 280 -8.31 5.92 -13.49
CA THR A 280 -8.81 7.27 -13.74
C THR A 280 -8.96 8.04 -12.43
N GLY A 281 -8.20 9.12 -12.28
CA GLY A 281 -8.23 9.96 -11.08
C GLY A 281 -6.90 10.65 -10.81
N ALA A 282 -6.88 11.98 -10.84
CA ALA A 282 -5.68 12.77 -10.64
C ALA A 282 -5.47 13.25 -9.20
N GLU A 283 -6.36 12.92 -8.27
CA GLU A 283 -6.30 13.45 -6.90
C GLU A 283 -5.58 12.51 -5.92
N ASN A 284 -5.67 11.19 -6.12
CA ASN A 284 -5.03 10.21 -5.24
C ASN A 284 -3.62 9.83 -5.74
N ASP A 285 -2.63 9.90 -4.84
CA ASP A 285 -1.22 9.66 -5.18
C ASP A 285 -0.93 8.22 -5.60
N LEU A 286 -1.64 7.22 -5.03
CA LEU A 286 -1.49 5.83 -5.43
C LEU A 286 -2.08 5.59 -6.81
N ILE A 287 -3.25 6.17 -7.11
CA ILE A 287 -3.91 6.04 -8.42
C ILE A 287 -3.02 6.57 -9.55
N LYS A 288 -2.35 7.72 -9.36
CA LYS A 288 -1.40 8.25 -10.34
C LYS A 288 -0.26 7.29 -10.69
N LYS A 289 0.16 6.46 -9.74
CA LYS A 289 1.20 5.45 -9.98
C LYS A 289 0.62 4.20 -10.62
N VAL A 290 -0.58 3.82 -10.22
CA VAL A 290 -1.29 2.64 -10.76
C VAL A 290 -1.78 2.87 -12.19
N SER A 291 -2.12 4.10 -12.58
CA SER A 291 -2.56 4.47 -13.94
C SER A 291 -1.52 4.18 -15.04
N ASP A 292 -0.24 4.09 -14.67
CA ASP A 292 0.82 3.68 -15.61
C ASP A 292 0.71 2.20 -16.03
N PHE A 293 0.03 1.38 -15.22
CA PHE A 293 -0.19 -0.05 -15.44
C PHE A 293 -1.58 -0.36 -16.00
N ASP A 294 -2.23 0.61 -16.65
CA ASP A 294 -3.57 0.45 -17.21
C ASP A 294 -3.59 -0.62 -18.32
N PRO A 295 -4.35 -1.73 -18.14
CA PRO A 295 -4.41 -2.83 -19.10
C PRO A 295 -5.02 -2.40 -20.44
N ALA A 296 -5.81 -1.32 -20.48
CA ALA A 296 -6.37 -0.79 -21.72
C ALA A 296 -5.30 -0.16 -22.64
N ARG A 297 -4.07 0.06 -22.14
CA ARG A 297 -2.94 0.60 -22.91
C ARG A 297 -2.09 -0.50 -23.56
N LEU A 298 -2.45 -1.77 -23.39
CA LEU A 298 -1.77 -2.90 -24.00
C LEU A 298 -2.14 -3.00 -25.48
N HIS A 299 -1.19 -2.69 -26.36
CA HIS A 299 -1.36 -2.77 -27.82
C HIS A 299 -1.00 -4.16 -28.35
N THR A 300 -1.81 -5.15 -27.97
CA THR A 300 -1.75 -6.50 -28.55
C THR A 300 -2.78 -6.62 -29.67
N TYR A 301 -2.52 -7.48 -30.66
CA TYR A 301 -3.42 -7.66 -31.79
C TYR A 301 -4.85 -8.01 -31.35
N GLU A 302 -4.99 -8.88 -30.36
CA GLU A 302 -6.27 -9.35 -29.84
C GLU A 302 -7.04 -8.27 -29.07
N ILE A 303 -6.34 -7.46 -28.26
CA ILE A 303 -6.95 -6.35 -27.54
C ILE A 303 -7.36 -5.25 -28.53
N ASP A 304 -6.49 -4.86 -29.46
CA ASP A 304 -6.80 -3.84 -30.46
C ASP A 304 -7.95 -4.30 -31.37
N GLN A 305 -7.97 -5.58 -31.76
CA GLN A 305 -9.08 -6.16 -32.52
C GLN A 305 -10.38 -6.15 -31.71
N PHE A 306 -10.35 -6.48 -30.41
CA PHE A 306 -11.54 -6.41 -29.56
C PHE A 306 -12.09 -4.98 -29.49
N ILE A 307 -11.23 -3.98 -29.25
CA ILE A 307 -11.63 -2.57 -29.19
C ILE A 307 -12.32 -2.17 -30.50
N LEU A 308 -11.68 -2.42 -31.64
CA LEU A 308 -12.23 -2.08 -32.95
C LEU A 308 -13.59 -2.76 -33.20
N ARG A 309 -13.71 -4.06 -32.90
CA ARG A 309 -14.96 -4.81 -33.12
C ARG A 309 -16.08 -4.30 -32.21
N TYR A 310 -15.75 -3.96 -30.96
CA TYR A 310 -16.70 -3.41 -30.00
C TYR A 310 -17.21 -2.03 -30.44
N GLU A 311 -16.29 -1.12 -30.79
CA GLU A 311 -16.63 0.24 -31.23
C GLU A 311 -17.40 0.28 -32.55
N LEU A 312 -17.12 -0.68 -33.46
CA LEU A 312 -17.88 -0.84 -34.70
C LEU A 312 -19.26 -1.49 -34.49
N GLY A 313 -19.61 -1.88 -33.26
CA GLY A 313 -20.90 -2.51 -32.95
C GLY A 313 -21.09 -3.88 -33.62
N LEU A 314 -20.00 -4.62 -33.87
CA LEU A 314 -20.11 -5.94 -34.50
C LEU A 314 -20.74 -6.95 -33.56
N VAL A 315 -21.60 -7.82 -34.10
CA VAL A 315 -22.28 -8.86 -33.32
C VAL A 315 -21.25 -9.81 -32.68
N ASP A 316 -21.38 -10.02 -31.37
CA ASP A 316 -20.59 -10.99 -30.61
C ASP A 316 -21.50 -11.61 -29.54
N PRO A 317 -22.15 -12.75 -29.84
CA PRO A 317 -23.11 -13.37 -28.93
C PRO A 317 -22.49 -13.84 -27.62
N GLU A 318 -21.23 -14.26 -27.65
CA GLU A 318 -20.54 -14.69 -26.43
C GLU A 318 -20.24 -13.49 -25.52
N LEU A 319 -19.93 -12.33 -26.09
CA LEU A 319 -19.85 -11.11 -25.30
C LEU A 319 -21.22 -10.71 -24.74
N ASP A 320 -22.31 -10.84 -25.51
CA ASP A 320 -23.66 -10.53 -25.05
C ASP A 320 -24.08 -11.37 -23.84
N ASP A 321 -23.81 -12.68 -23.89
CA ASP A 321 -24.04 -13.60 -22.76
C ASP A 321 -23.22 -13.20 -21.53
N PHE A 322 -21.97 -12.77 -21.72
CA PHE A 322 -21.12 -12.27 -20.64
C PHE A 322 -21.66 -10.97 -20.03
N LEU A 323 -22.07 -10.01 -20.86
CA LEU A 323 -22.65 -8.75 -20.39
C LEU A 323 -23.97 -8.98 -19.63
N ALA A 324 -24.78 -9.96 -20.04
CA ALA A 324 -25.96 -10.36 -19.28
C ALA A 324 -25.60 -10.92 -17.89
N ALA A 325 -24.49 -11.67 -17.78
CA ALA A 325 -23.98 -12.20 -16.51
C ALA A 325 -23.39 -11.11 -15.58
N LEU A 326 -23.11 -9.90 -16.07
CA LEU A 326 -22.69 -8.75 -15.26
C LEU A 326 -23.86 -8.04 -14.57
N ALA A 327 -25.09 -8.20 -15.07
CA ALA A 327 -26.26 -7.51 -14.51
C ALA A 327 -26.48 -7.76 -13.01
N PRO A 328 -26.29 -8.99 -12.46
CA PRO A 328 -26.33 -9.23 -11.02
C PRO A 328 -25.27 -8.46 -10.21
N LEU A 329 -24.18 -8.02 -10.84
CA LEU A 329 -23.16 -7.16 -10.21
C LEU A 329 -23.48 -5.66 -10.31
N HIS A 330 -24.66 -5.31 -10.85
CA HIS A 330 -25.10 -3.93 -11.11
C HIS A 330 -24.20 -3.18 -12.10
N ILE A 331 -23.56 -3.93 -13.01
CA ILE A 331 -22.73 -3.40 -14.10
C ILE A 331 -23.49 -3.57 -15.39
N ARG A 332 -23.64 -2.47 -16.16
CA ARG A 332 -24.37 -2.47 -17.42
C ARG A 332 -23.57 -1.75 -18.49
N PHE A 333 -23.49 -2.37 -19.67
CA PHE A 333 -22.94 -1.79 -20.89
C PHE A 333 -24.02 -1.80 -21.95
N ASP A 334 -24.25 -0.66 -22.60
CA ASP A 334 -25.21 -0.56 -23.70
C ASP A 334 -24.48 -0.71 -25.04
N ARG A 335 -24.70 -1.85 -25.71
CA ARG A 335 -24.13 -2.11 -27.02
C ARG A 335 -24.84 -1.38 -28.16
N GLN A 336 -26.04 -0.84 -27.93
CA GLN A 336 -26.79 -0.08 -28.93
C GLN A 336 -26.30 1.37 -29.00
N CYS A 337 -25.81 1.91 -27.88
CA CYS A 337 -25.24 3.25 -27.78
C CYS A 337 -23.81 3.18 -27.21
N VAL A 338 -22.87 2.69 -28.02
CA VAL A 338 -21.46 2.57 -27.60
C VAL A 338 -20.88 3.95 -27.33
N ASN A 339 -20.42 4.19 -26.10
CA ASN A 339 -19.74 5.42 -25.74
C ASN A 339 -18.23 5.29 -25.98
N PRO A 340 -17.54 6.39 -26.35
CA PRO A 340 -16.08 6.40 -26.40
C PRO A 340 -15.49 5.99 -25.05
N GLY A 341 -14.69 4.92 -25.04
CA GLY A 341 -14.04 4.39 -23.83
C GLY A 341 -14.69 3.14 -23.22
N ASP A 342 -15.90 2.74 -23.66
CA ASP A 342 -16.57 1.53 -23.14
C ASP A 342 -15.73 0.27 -23.36
N ALA A 343 -15.04 0.16 -24.51
CA ALA A 343 -14.14 -0.95 -24.79
C ALA A 343 -12.94 -0.99 -23.82
N ALA A 344 -12.36 0.18 -23.50
CA ALA A 344 -11.27 0.29 -22.53
C ALA A 344 -11.75 -0.08 -21.11
N SER A 345 -12.93 0.39 -20.72
CA SER A 345 -13.62 0.01 -19.48
C SER A 345 -13.84 -1.51 -19.39
N LEU A 346 -14.26 -2.16 -20.48
CA LEU A 346 -14.40 -3.62 -20.54
C LEU A 346 -13.06 -4.35 -20.41
N ILE A 347 -12.00 -3.87 -21.05
CA ILE A 347 -10.66 -4.48 -20.90
C ILE A 347 -10.18 -4.39 -19.44
N ARG A 348 -10.37 -3.23 -18.79
CA ARG A 348 -10.06 -3.06 -17.36
C ARG A 348 -10.89 -4.00 -16.49
N LEU A 349 -12.17 -4.19 -16.82
CA LEU A 349 -13.03 -5.15 -16.12
C LEU A 349 -12.56 -6.60 -16.33
N PHE A 350 -12.19 -6.98 -17.56
CA PHE A 350 -11.67 -8.33 -17.85
C PHE A 350 -10.41 -8.61 -17.06
N TRP A 351 -9.51 -7.63 -17.00
CA TRP A 351 -8.29 -7.69 -16.20
C TRP A 351 -8.60 -7.80 -14.70
N LEU A 352 -9.57 -7.03 -14.20
CA LEU A 352 -9.96 -7.06 -12.79
C LEU A 352 -10.57 -8.41 -12.37
N LEU A 353 -11.33 -9.04 -13.27
CA LEU A 353 -12.01 -10.33 -13.06
C LEU A 353 -11.18 -11.55 -13.51
N GLN A 354 -9.90 -11.39 -13.83
CA GLN A 354 -9.08 -12.45 -14.43
C GLN A 354 -9.01 -13.75 -13.58
N ASP A 355 -9.14 -13.63 -12.26
CA ASP A 355 -9.12 -14.74 -11.30
C ASP A 355 -10.53 -15.18 -10.85
N GLU A 356 -11.59 -14.61 -11.43
CA GLU A 356 -12.98 -14.92 -11.11
C GLU A 356 -13.68 -15.68 -12.26
N SER A 357 -14.59 -16.58 -11.90
CA SER A 357 -15.48 -17.23 -12.86
C SER A 357 -16.80 -16.47 -12.95
N LEU A 358 -17.19 -16.03 -14.14
CA LEU A 358 -18.42 -15.28 -14.35
C LEU A 358 -19.06 -15.63 -15.70
N GLY A 359 -20.34 -16.02 -15.67
CA GLY A 359 -21.11 -16.33 -16.88
C GLY A 359 -20.43 -17.39 -17.73
N ASN A 360 -20.14 -17.06 -18.98
CA ASN A 360 -19.43 -17.92 -19.93
C ASN A 360 -17.90 -17.73 -19.93
N ASN A 361 -17.36 -16.96 -18.97
CA ASN A 361 -15.93 -16.65 -18.84
C ASN A 361 -15.30 -15.99 -20.08
N TYR A 362 -16.07 -15.19 -20.84
CA TYR A 362 -15.54 -14.46 -21.99
C TYR A 362 -14.27 -13.66 -21.67
N HIS A 363 -14.22 -13.02 -20.50
CA HIS A 363 -13.08 -12.23 -20.04
C HIS A 363 -11.77 -13.04 -19.92
N GLN A 364 -11.85 -14.34 -19.62
CA GLN A 364 -10.67 -15.18 -19.41
C GLN A 364 -9.87 -15.43 -20.70
N LYS A 365 -10.47 -15.20 -21.87
CA LYS A 365 -9.76 -15.21 -23.16
C LYS A 365 -8.62 -14.19 -23.20
N PHE A 366 -8.72 -13.13 -22.40
CA PHE A 366 -7.74 -12.06 -22.35
C PHE A 366 -6.69 -12.23 -21.24
N SER A 367 -6.88 -13.17 -20.30
CA SER A 367 -5.99 -13.35 -19.14
C SER A 367 -4.53 -13.59 -19.53
N VAL A 368 -4.27 -14.27 -20.64
CA VAL A 368 -2.91 -14.51 -21.14
C VAL A 368 -2.17 -13.22 -21.47
N PHE A 369 -2.89 -12.19 -21.94
CA PHE A 369 -2.30 -10.88 -22.27
C PHE A 369 -2.08 -10.00 -21.04
N PHE A 370 -2.75 -10.33 -19.93
CA PHE A 370 -2.57 -9.67 -18.64
C PHE A 370 -1.46 -10.31 -17.79
N ASN A 371 -1.01 -11.51 -18.16
CA ASN A 371 0.09 -12.17 -17.48
C ASN A 371 1.41 -11.40 -17.67
N GLU A 372 1.99 -10.99 -16.56
CA GLU A 372 3.27 -10.28 -16.55
C GLU A 372 4.42 -11.22 -16.22
N SER A 373 4.85 -11.97 -17.23
CA SER A 373 5.97 -12.93 -17.13
C SER A 373 7.24 -12.33 -16.52
N LEU A 374 7.53 -11.04 -16.79
CA LEU A 374 8.68 -10.34 -16.21
C LEU A 374 8.57 -10.21 -14.69
N PHE A 375 7.39 -9.89 -14.18
CA PHE A 375 7.16 -9.71 -12.75
C PHE A 375 7.22 -11.06 -12.01
N GLU A 376 6.66 -12.11 -12.60
CA GLU A 376 6.75 -13.48 -12.08
C GLU A 376 8.20 -13.95 -12.03
N HIS A 377 8.95 -13.78 -13.12
CA HIS A 377 10.37 -14.12 -13.19
C HIS A 377 11.20 -13.34 -12.16
N TYR A 378 10.93 -12.04 -11.98
CA TYR A 378 11.58 -11.26 -10.93
C TYR A 378 11.31 -11.82 -9.53
N SER A 379 10.05 -12.15 -9.23
CA SER A 379 9.64 -12.74 -7.95
C SER A 379 10.34 -14.08 -7.69
N GLU A 380 10.43 -14.94 -8.71
CA GLU A 380 11.14 -16.22 -8.65
C GLU A 380 12.62 -16.04 -8.32
N ILE A 381 13.31 -15.15 -9.06
CA ILE A 381 14.73 -14.86 -8.81
C ILE A 381 14.94 -14.27 -7.43
N TRP A 382 14.08 -13.35 -6.97
CA TRP A 382 14.18 -12.80 -5.62
C TRP A 382 14.05 -13.90 -4.55
N HIS A 383 13.11 -14.84 -4.72
CA HIS A 383 12.91 -15.94 -3.78
C HIS A 383 14.12 -16.86 -3.71
N LEU A 384 14.77 -17.13 -4.85
CA LEU A 384 16.00 -17.90 -4.90
C LEU A 384 17.14 -17.26 -4.10
N HIS A 385 17.24 -15.93 -4.07
CA HIS A 385 18.24 -15.22 -3.26
C HIS A 385 17.90 -15.27 -1.77
N LYS A 386 16.65 -14.98 -1.38
CA LYS A 386 16.26 -14.93 0.03
C LYS A 386 16.36 -16.30 0.72
N ASN A 387 15.93 -17.35 0.02
CA ASN A 387 15.89 -18.72 0.56
C ASN A 387 17.06 -19.57 0.04
N TYR A 388 18.19 -18.93 -0.25
CA TYR A 388 19.36 -19.63 -0.77
C TYR A 388 19.95 -20.56 0.29
N ILE A 389 19.88 -21.87 0.05
CA ILE A 389 20.43 -22.92 0.92
C ILE A 389 21.66 -23.59 0.29
N ALA A 390 22.25 -22.97 -0.73
CA ALA A 390 23.36 -23.52 -1.51
C ALA A 390 23.06 -24.85 -2.22
N ASP A 391 21.78 -25.09 -2.57
CA ASP A 391 21.40 -26.23 -3.38
C ASP A 391 21.91 -26.11 -4.83
N SER A 392 22.18 -27.25 -5.47
CA SER A 392 22.73 -27.30 -6.82
C SER A 392 21.78 -26.72 -7.87
N GLU A 393 20.46 -26.89 -7.74
CA GLU A 393 19.51 -26.36 -8.71
C GLU A 393 19.34 -24.85 -8.53
N GLN A 394 19.25 -24.37 -7.28
CA GLN A 394 19.27 -22.93 -6.98
C GLN A 394 20.51 -22.24 -7.55
N LYS A 395 21.69 -22.84 -7.35
CA LYS A 395 22.96 -22.30 -7.86
C LYS A 395 22.99 -22.24 -9.39
N LYS A 396 22.48 -23.27 -10.09
CA LYS A 396 22.40 -23.25 -11.56
C LYS A 396 21.44 -22.15 -12.05
N ALA A 397 20.27 -22.02 -11.44
CA ALA A 397 19.27 -21.02 -11.79
C ALA A 397 19.82 -19.60 -11.60
N LEU A 398 20.43 -19.31 -10.43
CA LEU A 398 21.05 -18.03 -10.15
C LEU A 398 22.24 -17.72 -11.09
N ASN A 399 23.11 -18.69 -11.36
CA ASN A 399 24.20 -18.50 -12.32
C ASN A 399 23.70 -18.16 -13.73
N ARG A 400 22.61 -18.80 -14.15
CA ARG A 400 21.97 -18.51 -15.44
C ARG A 400 21.43 -17.07 -15.46
N PHE A 401 20.71 -16.66 -14.42
CA PHE A 401 20.22 -15.29 -14.26
C PHE A 401 21.36 -14.27 -14.33
N TYR A 402 22.42 -14.45 -13.52
CA TYR A 402 23.55 -13.53 -13.51
C TYR A 402 24.22 -13.41 -14.88
N THR A 403 24.50 -14.53 -15.53
CA THR A 403 25.28 -14.54 -16.78
C THR A 403 24.44 -14.07 -17.98
N SER A 404 23.20 -14.55 -18.07
CA SER A 404 22.39 -14.41 -19.29
C SER A 404 21.46 -13.20 -19.25
N GLU A 405 21.14 -12.69 -18.06
CA GLU A 405 20.16 -11.62 -17.89
C GLU A 405 20.78 -10.39 -17.23
N LEU A 406 21.34 -10.51 -16.02
CA LEU A 406 21.84 -9.36 -15.28
C LEU A 406 23.06 -8.74 -15.97
N ILE A 407 24.15 -9.51 -16.15
CA ILE A 407 25.39 -9.01 -16.75
C ILE A 407 25.14 -8.58 -18.19
N ALA A 408 24.44 -9.40 -18.97
CA ALA A 408 24.08 -9.07 -20.35
C ALA A 408 23.22 -7.80 -20.44
N GLY A 409 22.27 -7.62 -19.52
CA GLY A 409 21.43 -6.43 -19.43
C GLY A 409 22.23 -5.17 -19.07
N ILE A 410 23.12 -5.26 -18.09
CA ILE A 410 24.03 -4.17 -17.69
C ILE A 410 24.92 -3.78 -18.87
N GLN A 411 25.51 -4.76 -19.57
CA GLN A 411 26.34 -4.52 -20.76
C GLN A 411 25.56 -3.79 -21.86
N ARG A 412 24.36 -4.27 -22.21
CA ARG A 412 23.50 -3.59 -23.20
C ARG A 412 23.17 -2.16 -22.79
N TYR A 413 22.87 -1.93 -21.51
CA TYR A 413 22.52 -0.60 -21.00
C TYR A 413 23.71 0.37 -20.98
N ALA A 414 24.88 -0.11 -20.57
CA ALA A 414 26.14 0.65 -20.60
C ALA A 414 26.54 0.98 -22.04
N ASN A 415 26.41 0.01 -22.95
CA ASN A 415 26.79 0.13 -24.36
C ASN A 415 25.67 0.73 -25.24
N ARG A 416 24.62 1.32 -24.66
CA ARG A 416 23.47 1.86 -25.42
C ARG A 416 23.84 2.92 -26.47
N LYS A 417 25.00 3.57 -26.33
CA LYS A 417 25.55 4.56 -27.26
C LYS A 417 26.62 4.00 -28.22
N ALA A 418 27.00 2.74 -28.04
CA ALA A 418 27.98 2.02 -28.85
C ALA A 418 27.54 0.54 -28.98
N PRO A 419 26.43 0.26 -29.70
CA PRO A 419 25.85 -1.07 -29.79
C PRO A 419 26.80 -2.12 -30.38
N GLU A 420 27.78 -1.70 -31.18
CA GLU A 420 28.89 -2.55 -31.66
C GLU A 420 29.68 -3.24 -30.54
N LEU A 421 29.81 -2.61 -29.37
CA LEU A 421 30.48 -3.19 -28.20
C LEU A 421 29.59 -4.24 -27.50
N SER A 422 28.28 -4.27 -27.78
CA SER A 422 27.37 -5.26 -27.18
C SER A 422 27.58 -6.67 -27.75
N MET A 423 28.30 -6.81 -28.87
CA MET A 423 28.70 -8.12 -29.43
C MET A 423 30.00 -8.65 -28.82
N GLN A 424 30.79 -7.80 -28.17
CA GLN A 424 32.03 -8.20 -27.50
C GLN A 424 31.74 -8.43 -26.02
N LYS A 425 31.97 -9.66 -25.55
CA LYS A 425 31.82 -9.97 -24.13
C LYS A 425 32.85 -9.15 -23.35
N GLU A 426 32.40 -8.51 -22.27
CA GLU A 426 33.23 -7.81 -21.26
C GLU A 426 33.70 -6.39 -21.60
N GLU A 427 33.26 -5.79 -22.71
CA GLU A 427 33.58 -4.39 -23.03
C GLU A 427 32.47 -3.42 -22.59
N PHE A 428 32.87 -2.28 -22.02
CA PHE A 428 31.97 -1.22 -21.57
C PHE A 428 32.32 0.12 -22.23
N PHE A 429 31.31 0.77 -22.79
CA PHE A 429 31.43 2.12 -23.33
C PHE A 429 31.60 3.14 -22.20
N LEU A 430 32.76 3.80 -22.16
CA LEU A 430 33.06 4.84 -21.17
C LEU A 430 32.88 6.26 -21.74
N GLY A 431 33.05 6.44 -23.06
CA GLY A 431 32.85 7.72 -23.73
C GLY A 431 33.65 7.82 -25.04
N GLU A 432 33.22 8.71 -25.94
CA GLU A 432 33.89 8.92 -27.22
C GLU A 432 34.79 10.15 -27.16
N TYR A 433 36.10 9.96 -27.41
CA TYR A 433 37.08 11.04 -27.45
C TYR A 433 37.76 11.08 -28.81
N GLY A 434 37.51 12.16 -29.56
CA GLY A 434 38.14 12.37 -30.87
C GLY A 434 37.74 11.34 -31.94
N GLY A 435 36.55 10.75 -31.84
CA GLY A 435 36.07 9.72 -32.78
C GLY A 435 36.43 8.28 -32.41
N VAL A 436 37.10 8.07 -31.28
CA VAL A 436 37.39 6.74 -30.70
C VAL A 436 36.42 6.50 -29.55
N LYS A 437 35.68 5.39 -29.63
CA LYS A 437 34.66 4.98 -28.66
C LYS A 437 35.22 4.11 -27.55
#